data_AF-A0A3C1DRV9-F1
#
_entry.id   AF-A0A3C1DRV9-F1
#
_cell.length_a   1.000
_cell.length_b   1.000
_cell.length_c   1.000
_cell.angle_alpha   90.00
_cell.angle_beta   90.00
_cell.angle_gamma   90.00
#
_symmetry.space_group_name_H-M   'P 1'
#
loop_
_entity.id
_entity.type
_entity.pdbx_description
1 polymer ?
#
loop_
_entity_poly.entity_id
_entity_poly.type
_entity_poly.pdbx_seq_one_letter_code
_entity_poly.pdbx_strand_id
1 'polypeptide(L)'
;MADASVPDDSPSIDASASDWVVLADVEAPFTPAVLAALGDHDIAAQSAPSVNGQSILGSGQHIGPTETISVPLSQRTQAREVLAGVLAELREALEAERNARESQAFESIAANLSEEGVGSGALTADEDFVEPRRWNPQSSDEHEWSEFARPEVSEEFTDFSDGEHFIPPEPPPLPAVSNQTRWAWAALAFGPAYLLVSLFLGWTANGVLGFLAVASSIGGGAFLIARMPDRPALEDRGDDGAVL
;
A
#
# COMPACT_ATOMS: atom_id res chain seq x y z
N MET A 1 -40.86 -63.98 5.77
CA MET A 1 -40.72 -62.58 6.20
C MET A 1 -39.37 -62.14 5.67
N ALA A 2 -39.35 -61.48 4.51
CA ALA A 2 -38.13 -61.08 3.82
C ALA A 2 -37.61 -59.80 4.48
N ASP A 3 -36.39 -59.87 4.99
CA ASP A 3 -35.65 -58.75 5.58
C ASP A 3 -35.08 -57.93 4.42
N ALA A 4 -35.62 -56.72 4.22
CA ALA A 4 -35.17 -55.81 3.18
C ALA A 4 -33.99 -55.01 3.74
N SER A 5 -32.77 -55.46 3.46
CA SER A 5 -31.58 -54.64 3.62
C SER A 5 -31.71 -53.40 2.72
N VAL A 6 -31.91 -52.25 3.37
CA VAL A 6 -31.82 -50.93 2.76
C VAL A 6 -30.34 -50.71 2.38
N PRO A 7 -30.00 -50.41 1.12
CA PRO A 7 -28.64 -50.00 0.77
C PRO A 7 -28.36 -48.63 1.41
N ASP A 8 -27.35 -48.60 2.28
CA ASP A 8 -26.79 -47.39 2.86
C ASP A 8 -25.96 -46.68 1.79
N ASP A 9 -26.59 -45.75 1.09
CA ASP A 9 -26.00 -44.90 0.04
C ASP A 9 -25.50 -43.57 0.63
N SER A 10 -25.04 -43.61 1.89
CA SER A 10 -24.38 -42.48 2.52
C SER A 10 -23.04 -42.24 1.82
N PRO A 11 -22.75 -41.03 1.30
CA PRO A 11 -21.45 -40.75 0.69
C PRO A 11 -20.37 -40.97 1.75
N SER A 12 -19.38 -41.81 1.42
CA SER A 12 -18.23 -42.10 2.26
C SER A 12 -17.39 -40.83 2.47
N ILE A 13 -17.66 -40.09 3.55
CA ILE A 13 -16.86 -38.95 4.04
C ILE A 13 -15.59 -39.49 4.72
N ASP A 14 -14.76 -40.25 4.00
CA ASP A 14 -13.48 -40.77 4.49
C ASP A 14 -12.32 -40.10 3.74
N ALA A 15 -12.40 -38.78 3.52
CA ALA A 15 -11.27 -38.00 3.04
C ALA A 15 -10.29 -37.76 4.21
N SER A 16 -9.31 -38.65 4.36
CA SER A 16 -8.22 -38.50 5.33
C SER A 16 -7.51 -37.14 5.17
N ALA A 17 -6.97 -36.56 6.25
CA ALA A 17 -6.36 -35.22 6.26
C ALA A 17 -5.23 -34.99 5.22
N SER A 18 -4.64 -36.05 4.66
CA SER A 18 -3.68 -35.98 3.55
C SER A 18 -4.29 -35.74 2.17
N ASP A 19 -5.62 -35.72 2.07
CA ASP A 19 -6.38 -35.65 0.82
C ASP A 19 -6.99 -34.27 0.56
N TRP A 20 -6.69 -33.28 1.41
CA TRP A 20 -7.16 -31.91 1.28
C TRP A 20 -6.07 -31.03 0.66
N VAL A 21 -6.45 -30.19 -0.30
CA VAL A 21 -5.54 -29.31 -1.02
C VAL A 21 -6.07 -27.88 -0.98
N VAL A 22 -5.15 -26.94 -0.76
CA VAL A 22 -5.45 -25.52 -0.81
C VAL A 22 -5.89 -25.14 -2.22
N LEU A 23 -7.08 -24.56 -2.30
CA LEU A 23 -7.67 -24.06 -3.53
C LEU A 23 -7.32 -22.59 -3.71
N ALA A 24 -7.70 -21.77 -2.72
CA ALA A 24 -7.43 -20.33 -2.72
C ALA A 24 -7.48 -19.70 -1.33
N ASP A 25 -6.71 -18.63 -1.14
CA ASP A 25 -6.90 -17.65 -0.07
C ASP A 25 -7.93 -16.60 -0.51
N VAL A 26 -8.92 -16.37 0.33
CA VAL A 26 -10.09 -15.52 0.11
C VAL A 26 -10.26 -14.59 1.31
N GLU A 27 -10.69 -13.35 1.12
CA GLU A 27 -10.94 -12.47 2.28
C GLU A 27 -12.10 -13.04 3.11
N ALA A 28 -11.95 -13.04 4.45
CA ALA A 28 -12.90 -13.69 5.36
C ALA A 28 -14.40 -13.35 5.12
N PRO A 29 -14.77 -12.10 4.76
CA PRO A 29 -16.17 -11.77 4.47
C PRO A 29 -16.75 -12.47 3.25
N PHE A 30 -15.89 -12.88 2.31
CA PHE A 30 -16.28 -13.50 1.05
C PHE A 30 -16.23 -15.03 1.08
N THR A 31 -15.62 -15.60 2.12
CA THR A 31 -15.61 -17.04 2.38
C THR A 31 -17.01 -17.67 2.28
N PRO A 32 -18.08 -17.12 2.88
CA PRO A 32 -19.40 -17.76 2.83
C PRO A 32 -19.96 -17.86 1.41
N ALA A 33 -19.76 -16.84 0.58
CA ALA A 33 -20.21 -16.83 -0.81
C ALA A 33 -19.46 -17.88 -1.65
N VAL A 34 -18.15 -18.02 -1.43
CA VAL A 34 -17.32 -19.03 -2.10
C VAL A 34 -17.71 -20.44 -1.65
N LEU A 35 -17.93 -20.65 -0.35
CA LEU A 35 -18.37 -21.95 0.19
C LEU A 35 -19.76 -22.33 -0.31
N ALA A 36 -20.69 -21.37 -0.39
CA ALA A 36 -22.03 -21.60 -0.94
C ALA A 36 -21.97 -22.01 -2.42
N ALA A 37 -21.19 -21.29 -3.25
CA ALA A 37 -21.04 -21.60 -4.67
C ALA A 37 -20.43 -23.00 -4.91
N LEU A 38 -19.48 -23.43 -4.06
CA LEU A 38 -18.92 -24.78 -4.12
C LEU A 38 -19.94 -25.83 -3.64
N GLY A 39 -20.68 -25.54 -2.58
CA GLY A 39 -21.72 -26.41 -2.03
C GLY A 39 -22.87 -26.65 -3.01
N ASP A 40 -23.29 -25.63 -3.76
CA ASP A 40 -24.32 -25.73 -4.80
C ASP A 40 -23.93 -26.69 -5.94
N HIS A 41 -22.65 -27.07 -6.03
CA HIS A 41 -22.13 -28.02 -7.01
C HIS A 41 -21.60 -29.30 -6.37
N ASP A 42 -22.02 -29.59 -5.12
CA ASP A 42 -21.70 -30.79 -4.36
C ASP A 42 -20.19 -30.97 -4.08
N ILE A 43 -19.47 -29.85 -3.98
CA ILE A 43 -18.03 -29.82 -3.68
C ILE A 43 -17.85 -29.56 -2.19
N ALA A 44 -17.17 -30.49 -1.51
CA ALA A 44 -16.82 -30.30 -0.11
C ALA A 44 -15.73 -29.22 -0.01
N ALA A 45 -15.97 -28.20 0.81
CA ALA A 45 -15.03 -27.11 1.01
C ALA A 45 -14.97 -26.71 2.48
N GLN A 46 -13.77 -26.39 2.97
CA GLN A 46 -13.54 -25.89 4.32
C GLN A 46 -12.69 -24.62 4.26
N SER A 47 -12.98 -23.67 5.16
CA SER A 47 -12.14 -22.52 5.40
C SER A 47 -11.33 -22.64 6.69
N ALA A 48 -10.14 -22.05 6.70
CA ALA A 48 -9.30 -21.87 7.88
C ALA A 48 -8.62 -20.49 7.81
N PRO A 49 -8.29 -19.84 8.93
CA PRO A 49 -7.57 -18.57 8.90
C PRO A 49 -6.23 -18.73 8.17
N SER A 50 -5.97 -17.88 7.16
CA SER A 50 -4.74 -17.91 6.38
C SER A 50 -3.60 -17.27 7.17
N VAL A 51 -2.45 -17.95 7.16
CA VAL A 51 -1.21 -17.48 7.81
C VAL A 51 -0.37 -16.63 6.85
N ASN A 52 -0.64 -16.71 5.55
CA ASN A 52 0.07 -15.99 4.50
C ASN A 52 -0.98 -15.15 3.78
N GLY A 53 -1.06 -13.84 4.06
CA GLY A 53 -2.01 -12.95 3.39
C GLY A 53 -1.72 -12.78 1.89
N GLN A 54 -1.96 -13.80 1.07
CA GLN A 54 -1.89 -13.75 -0.39
C GLN A 54 -3.23 -14.19 -0.97
N SER A 55 -4.23 -13.31 -0.88
CA SER A 55 -5.51 -13.48 -1.56
C SER A 55 -5.33 -13.71 -3.07
N ILE A 56 -5.90 -14.81 -3.60
CA ILE A 56 -5.78 -15.20 -5.02
C ILE A 56 -6.96 -14.69 -5.85
N LEU A 57 -8.02 -14.23 -5.18
CA LEU A 57 -9.23 -13.67 -5.80
C LEU A 57 -9.27 -12.13 -5.73
N GLY A 58 -8.30 -11.50 -5.06
CA GLY A 58 -8.24 -10.05 -4.85
C GLY A 58 -7.08 -9.37 -5.58
N SER A 59 -7.32 -8.14 -6.06
CA SER A 59 -6.31 -7.29 -6.70
C SER A 59 -5.24 -6.84 -5.70
N GLY A 60 -4.14 -7.59 -5.57
CA GLY A 60 -2.78 -7.13 -5.23
C GLY A 60 -2.50 -6.46 -3.87
N GLN A 61 -3.48 -5.85 -3.20
CA GLN A 61 -3.27 -5.05 -2.00
C GLN A 61 -4.50 -5.19 -1.09
N HIS A 62 -4.49 -6.19 -0.20
CA HIS A 62 -5.52 -6.36 0.81
C HIS A 62 -4.94 -6.01 2.19
N ILE A 63 -5.75 -5.37 3.04
CA ILE A 63 -5.37 -4.89 4.39
C ILE A 63 -6.14 -5.69 5.48
N GLY A 64 -6.82 -6.80 5.14
CA GLY A 64 -7.74 -7.53 6.04
C GLY A 64 -7.40 -9.01 6.29
N PRO A 65 -8.08 -9.67 7.26
CA PRO A 65 -7.91 -11.09 7.55
C PRO A 65 -8.35 -11.94 6.36
N THR A 66 -7.49 -12.89 5.98
CA THR A 66 -7.72 -13.80 4.85
C THR A 66 -7.96 -15.21 5.39
N GLU A 67 -8.78 -15.99 4.70
CA GLU A 67 -9.06 -17.39 5.00
C GLU A 67 -8.65 -18.27 3.81
N THR A 68 -7.97 -19.38 4.10
CA THR A 68 -7.60 -20.41 3.14
C THR A 68 -8.77 -21.37 2.94
N ILE A 69 -9.26 -21.44 1.70
CA ILE A 69 -10.24 -22.43 1.25
C ILE A 69 -9.51 -23.69 0.79
N SER A 70 -9.86 -24.82 1.38
CA SER A 70 -9.36 -26.14 1.03
C SER A 70 -10.48 -27.03 0.50
N VAL A 71 -10.18 -27.87 -0.48
CA VAL A 71 -11.09 -28.85 -1.08
C VAL A 71 -10.42 -30.23 -1.16
N PRO A 72 -11.18 -31.34 -1.28
CA PRO A 72 -10.61 -32.65 -1.56
C PRO A 72 -9.78 -32.67 -2.85
N LEU A 73 -8.65 -33.37 -2.85
CA LEU A 73 -7.72 -33.46 -3.96
C LEU A 73 -8.39 -34.03 -5.22
N SER A 74 -9.30 -34.99 -5.04
CA SER A 74 -10.13 -35.58 -6.10
C SER A 74 -11.03 -34.56 -6.80
N GLN A 75 -11.48 -33.52 -6.08
CA GLN A 75 -12.42 -32.50 -6.56
C GLN A 75 -11.70 -31.22 -7.02
N ARG A 76 -10.39 -31.09 -6.83
CA ARG A 76 -9.62 -29.86 -7.11
C ARG A 76 -9.83 -29.30 -8.52
N THR A 77 -9.82 -30.15 -9.54
CA THR A 77 -9.96 -29.71 -10.94
C THR A 77 -11.37 -29.20 -11.20
N GLN A 78 -12.38 -29.93 -10.71
CA GLN A 78 -13.78 -29.55 -10.79
C GLN A 78 -14.04 -28.23 -10.06
N ALA A 79 -13.52 -28.08 -8.84
CA ALA A 79 -13.62 -26.84 -8.07
C ALA A 79 -13.02 -25.62 -8.79
N ARG A 80 -11.88 -25.80 -9.47
CA ARG A 80 -11.29 -24.72 -10.27
C ARG A 80 -12.11 -24.35 -11.50
N GLU A 81 -12.68 -25.34 -12.16
CA GLU A 81 -13.53 -25.13 -13.34
C GLU A 81 -14.83 -24.40 -12.97
N VAL A 82 -15.47 -24.85 -11.89
CA VAL A 82 -16.65 -24.19 -11.30
C VAL A 82 -16.32 -22.76 -10.92
N LEU A 83 -15.26 -22.55 -10.13
CA LEU A 83 -14.86 -21.20 -9.75
C LEU A 83 -14.53 -20.33 -10.96
N ALA A 84 -13.90 -20.86 -12.00
CA ALA A 84 -13.61 -20.10 -13.21
C ALA A 84 -14.89 -19.69 -13.97
N GLY A 85 -15.90 -20.55 -14.01
CA GLY A 85 -17.20 -20.26 -14.63
C GLY A 85 -18.03 -19.25 -13.83
N VAL A 86 -18.05 -19.39 -12.50
CA VAL A 86 -18.84 -18.53 -11.60
C VAL A 86 -18.06 -17.25 -11.23
N LEU A 87 -16.75 -17.17 -11.52
CA LEU A 87 -15.89 -16.07 -11.10
C LEU A 87 -16.40 -14.70 -11.54
N ALA A 88 -16.96 -14.60 -12.75
CA ALA A 88 -17.44 -13.33 -13.27
C ALA A 88 -18.65 -12.81 -12.47
N GLU A 89 -19.62 -13.68 -12.19
CA GLU A 89 -20.82 -13.35 -11.41
C GLU A 89 -20.47 -13.13 -9.93
N LEU A 90 -19.64 -14.01 -9.36
CA LEU A 90 -19.11 -13.83 -8.01
C LEU A 90 -18.34 -12.51 -7.92
N ARG A 91 -17.51 -12.16 -8.90
CA ARG A 91 -16.76 -10.91 -8.88
C ARG A 91 -17.68 -9.70 -8.82
N GLU A 92 -18.74 -9.66 -9.62
CA GLU A 92 -19.70 -8.55 -9.58
C GLU A 92 -20.40 -8.46 -8.22
N ALA A 93 -20.83 -9.59 -7.66
CA ALA A 93 -21.44 -9.64 -6.33
C ALA A 93 -20.46 -9.21 -5.21
N LEU A 94 -19.22 -9.69 -5.27
CA LEU A 94 -18.14 -9.36 -4.33
C LEU A 94 -17.75 -7.87 -4.43
N GLU A 95 -17.68 -7.32 -5.65
CA GLU A 95 -17.41 -5.90 -5.88
C GLU A 95 -18.57 -5.04 -5.35
N ALA A 96 -19.82 -5.46 -5.55
CA ALA A 96 -20.99 -4.77 -5.00
C ALA A 96 -20.99 -4.76 -3.46
N GLU A 97 -20.74 -5.91 -2.84
CA GLU A 97 -20.63 -6.02 -1.37
C GLU A 97 -19.48 -5.18 -0.81
N ARG A 98 -18.32 -5.19 -1.49
CA ARG A 98 -17.18 -4.35 -1.10
C ARG A 98 -17.55 -2.87 -1.16
N ASN A 99 -18.12 -2.42 -2.29
CA ASN A 99 -18.50 -1.03 -2.48
C ASN A 99 -19.55 -0.59 -1.43
N ALA A 100 -20.51 -1.46 -1.09
CA ALA A 100 -21.49 -1.18 -0.05
C ALA A 100 -20.84 -1.02 1.33
N ARG A 101 -19.88 -1.89 1.68
CA ARG A 101 -19.13 -1.80 2.94
C ARG A 101 -18.22 -0.58 3.01
N GLU A 102 -17.49 -0.29 1.94
CA GLU A 102 -16.66 0.91 1.84
C GLU A 102 -17.53 2.16 1.99
N SER A 103 -18.66 2.22 1.29
CA SER A 103 -19.60 3.34 1.39
C SER A 103 -20.10 3.53 2.83
N GLN A 104 -20.47 2.45 3.52
CA GLN A 104 -20.86 2.49 4.93
C GLN A 104 -19.71 2.94 5.84
N ALA A 105 -18.48 2.46 5.59
CA ALA A 105 -17.30 2.87 6.35
C ALA A 105 -17.00 4.35 6.17
N PHE A 106 -17.01 4.85 4.93
CA PHE A 106 -16.86 6.27 4.62
C PHE A 106 -17.98 7.11 5.25
N GLU A 107 -19.23 6.64 5.17
CA GLU A 107 -20.37 7.32 5.79
C GLU A 107 -20.22 7.40 7.32
N SER A 108 -19.73 6.32 7.95
CA SER A 108 -19.46 6.33 9.40
C SER A 108 -18.34 7.30 9.79
N ILE A 109 -17.28 7.39 8.97
CA ILE A 109 -16.19 8.35 9.19
C ILE A 109 -16.70 9.77 9.00
N ALA A 110 -17.46 10.02 7.92
CA ALA A 110 -18.06 11.32 7.65
C ALA A 110 -19.04 11.73 8.76
N ALA A 111 -19.84 10.79 9.27
CA ALA A 111 -20.75 11.01 10.40
C ALA A 111 -19.97 11.40 11.67
N ASN A 112 -18.97 10.61 12.07
CA ASN A 112 -18.13 10.92 13.24
C ASN A 112 -17.41 12.27 13.09
N LEU A 113 -16.85 12.56 11.92
CA LEU A 113 -16.19 13.84 11.63
C LEU A 113 -17.19 15.00 11.69
N SER A 114 -18.41 14.81 11.18
CA SER A 114 -19.47 15.82 11.27
C SER A 114 -19.94 16.07 12.71
N GLU A 115 -19.97 15.03 13.55
CA GLU A 115 -20.21 15.12 15.00
C GLU A 115 -19.08 15.88 15.71
N GLU A 116 -17.83 15.68 15.29
CA GLU A 116 -16.64 16.42 15.75
C GLU A 116 -16.60 17.87 15.24
N GLY A 117 -17.57 18.29 14.41
CA GLY A 117 -17.67 19.64 13.86
C GLY A 117 -16.80 19.88 12.62
N VAL A 118 -16.11 18.86 12.12
CA VAL A 118 -15.35 18.92 10.87
C VAL A 118 -16.33 19.04 9.70
N GLY A 119 -16.23 20.11 8.93
CA GLY A 119 -17.17 20.41 7.83
C GLY A 119 -18.46 21.15 8.26
N SER A 120 -18.72 21.26 9.56
CA SER A 120 -19.82 22.08 10.12
C SER A 120 -19.46 23.56 10.24
N GLY A 121 -18.38 23.99 9.56
CA GLY A 121 -18.00 25.38 9.36
C GLY A 121 -19.00 26.12 8.48
N ALA A 122 -20.24 26.25 8.95
CA ALA A 122 -20.91 27.53 8.90
C ALA A 122 -20.00 28.48 9.69
N LEU A 123 -19.15 29.18 8.94
CA LEU A 123 -18.52 30.37 9.44
C LEU A 123 -19.66 31.23 9.93
N THR A 124 -19.68 31.45 11.24
CA THR A 124 -20.58 32.40 11.87
C THR A 124 -20.53 33.66 11.02
N ALA A 125 -21.68 34.08 10.53
CA ALA A 125 -21.87 35.04 9.44
C ALA A 125 -21.45 36.49 9.79
N ASP A 126 -20.38 36.67 10.57
CA ASP A 126 -19.97 37.94 11.17
C ASP A 126 -18.48 38.29 11.02
N GLU A 127 -17.68 37.53 10.27
CA GLU A 127 -16.36 38.01 9.85
C GLU A 127 -16.18 37.82 8.34
N ASP A 128 -15.55 38.81 7.69
CA ASP A 128 -15.28 38.94 6.26
C ASP A 128 -14.68 37.67 5.64
N PHE A 129 -15.53 36.70 5.37
CA PHE A 129 -15.10 35.43 4.82
C PHE A 129 -14.97 35.55 3.31
N VAL A 130 -13.73 35.62 2.83
CA VAL A 130 -13.41 35.34 1.43
C VAL A 130 -13.74 33.87 1.22
N GLU A 131 -14.80 33.57 0.44
CA GLU A 131 -15.13 32.18 0.08
C GLU A 131 -13.85 31.48 -0.43
N PRO A 132 -13.45 30.33 0.14
CA PRO A 132 -12.36 29.56 -0.40
C PRO A 132 -12.78 29.20 -1.81
N ARG A 133 -12.00 29.66 -2.79
CA ARG A 133 -12.24 29.44 -4.22
C ARG A 133 -12.67 28.00 -4.42
N ARG A 134 -13.98 27.79 -4.60
CA ARG A 134 -14.56 26.45 -4.73
C ARG A 134 -13.94 25.88 -5.99
N TRP A 135 -13.07 24.88 -5.84
CA TRP A 135 -12.34 24.31 -6.97
C TRP A 135 -13.34 23.85 -8.02
N ASN A 136 -13.44 24.61 -9.12
CA ASN A 136 -14.28 24.30 -10.25
C ASN A 136 -13.38 23.77 -11.36
N PRO A 137 -13.32 22.44 -11.58
CA PRO A 137 -12.46 21.88 -12.62
C PRO A 137 -12.89 22.27 -14.04
N GLN A 138 -14.07 22.89 -14.21
CA GLN A 138 -14.55 23.43 -15.47
C GLN A 138 -14.40 24.96 -15.61
N SER A 139 -13.94 25.69 -14.59
CA SER A 139 -13.47 27.07 -14.78
C SER A 139 -12.06 27.01 -15.36
N SER A 140 -11.98 26.61 -16.62
CA SER A 140 -10.83 26.85 -17.46
C SER A 140 -10.80 28.34 -17.81
N ASP A 141 -10.58 29.19 -16.80
CA ASP A 141 -9.98 30.49 -17.03
C ASP A 141 -8.50 30.23 -17.31
N GLU A 142 -8.22 29.63 -18.46
CA GLU A 142 -6.85 29.51 -19.02
C GLU A 142 -6.18 30.89 -19.11
N HIS A 143 -6.98 31.96 -19.06
CA HIS A 143 -6.56 33.35 -18.99
C HIS A 143 -5.92 33.74 -17.65
N GLU A 144 -6.33 33.15 -16.51
CA GLU A 144 -5.81 33.51 -15.17
C GLU A 144 -4.36 33.04 -14.99
N TRP A 145 -4.03 31.85 -15.51
CA TRP A 145 -2.65 31.35 -15.51
C TRP A 145 -1.75 32.09 -16.51
N SER A 146 -2.32 32.62 -17.60
CA SER A 146 -1.57 33.37 -18.63
C SER A 146 -1.20 34.78 -18.19
N GLU A 147 -1.96 35.37 -17.27
CA GLU A 147 -1.68 36.67 -16.67
C GLU A 147 -0.53 36.59 -15.66
N PHE A 148 -0.52 35.54 -14.83
CA PHE A 148 0.60 35.25 -13.92
C PHE A 148 1.90 34.85 -14.66
N ALA A 149 1.78 34.23 -15.84
CA ALA A 149 2.91 33.82 -16.67
C ALA A 149 3.37 34.89 -17.68
N ARG A 150 2.65 36.03 -17.78
CA ARG A 150 3.12 37.19 -18.52
C ARG A 150 4.08 37.97 -17.62
N PRO A 151 5.38 38.08 -17.97
CA PRO A 151 6.17 39.14 -17.39
C PRO A 151 5.62 40.44 -17.99
N GLU A 152 4.75 41.14 -17.26
CA GLU A 152 4.65 42.59 -17.44
C GLU A 152 6.02 43.14 -17.06
N VAL A 153 6.93 43.18 -18.04
CA VAL A 153 8.12 44.01 -17.94
C VAL A 153 7.60 45.43 -17.98
N SER A 154 7.20 45.98 -16.83
CA SER A 154 7.04 47.41 -16.73
C SER A 154 8.41 48.00 -16.99
N GLU A 155 8.49 48.88 -17.99
CA GLU A 155 9.74 49.56 -18.38
C GLU A 155 10.33 50.41 -17.23
N GLU A 156 9.62 50.50 -16.10
CA GLU A 156 10.01 51.16 -14.85
C GLU A 156 10.98 50.33 -13.98
N PHE A 157 11.15 49.02 -14.23
CA PHE A 157 12.16 48.19 -13.52
C PHE A 157 13.57 48.22 -14.13
N THR A 158 13.86 49.14 -15.06
CA THR A 158 15.21 49.22 -15.67
C THR A 158 16.21 50.07 -14.88
N ASP A 159 15.81 50.73 -13.78
CA ASP A 159 16.70 51.61 -12.98
C ASP A 159 17.27 50.96 -11.70
N PHE A 160 17.02 49.66 -11.46
CA PHE A 160 17.60 48.93 -10.31
C PHE A 160 18.88 48.15 -10.67
N SER A 161 19.58 48.53 -11.75
CA SER A 161 20.75 47.79 -12.26
C SER A 161 21.99 47.90 -11.37
N ASP A 162 22.15 48.94 -10.54
CA ASP A 162 23.49 49.35 -10.11
C ASP A 162 23.75 49.41 -8.59
N GLY A 163 22.95 48.77 -7.73
CA GLY A 163 23.25 48.76 -6.30
C GLY A 163 22.64 47.61 -5.51
N GLU A 164 23.50 46.72 -5.03
CA GLU A 164 23.23 45.76 -3.93
C GLU A 164 22.48 44.46 -4.28
N HIS A 165 22.81 43.82 -5.40
CA HIS A 165 22.52 42.40 -5.56
C HIS A 165 23.38 41.57 -4.58
N PHE A 166 22.72 40.86 -3.67
CA PHE A 166 23.36 39.88 -2.81
C PHE A 166 24.00 38.79 -3.68
N ILE A 167 25.33 38.82 -3.77
CA ILE A 167 26.12 37.71 -4.31
C ILE A 167 26.36 36.77 -3.13
N PRO A 168 25.72 35.59 -3.09
CA PRO A 168 26.03 34.62 -2.05
C PRO A 168 27.54 34.35 -2.12
N PRO A 169 28.27 34.41 -0.98
CA PRO A 169 29.67 34.05 -0.97
C PRO A 169 29.82 32.64 -1.52
N GLU A 170 30.93 32.37 -2.21
CA GLU A 170 31.18 31.03 -2.74
C GLU A 170 31.01 30.00 -1.61
N PRO A 171 30.17 28.97 -1.81
CA PRO A 171 29.89 28.00 -0.75
C PRO A 171 31.21 27.34 -0.33
N PRO A 172 31.45 27.18 0.98
CA PRO A 172 32.66 26.53 1.46
C PRO A 172 32.80 25.13 0.84
N PRO A 173 34.03 24.67 0.57
CA PRO A 173 34.25 23.38 -0.07
C PRO A 173 33.62 22.25 0.76
N LEU A 174 32.94 21.33 0.08
CA LEU A 174 32.25 20.21 0.73
C LEU A 174 33.24 19.39 1.58
N PRO A 175 32.85 18.96 2.79
CA PRO A 175 33.71 18.16 3.64
C PRO A 175 34.06 16.84 2.95
N ALA A 176 35.34 16.47 2.99
CA ALA A 176 35.80 15.23 2.41
C ALA A 176 35.17 14.03 3.13
N VAL A 177 34.55 13.14 2.36
CA VAL A 177 33.95 11.91 2.89
C VAL A 177 35.03 11.03 3.51
N SER A 178 34.92 10.76 4.81
CA SER A 178 35.88 9.91 5.53
C SER A 178 35.90 8.48 4.97
N ASN A 179 37.05 7.80 5.04
CA ASN A 179 37.15 6.40 4.57
C ASN A 179 36.13 5.48 5.27
N GLN A 180 35.82 5.74 6.53
CA GLN A 180 34.81 4.99 7.28
C GLN A 180 33.39 5.16 6.69
N THR A 181 33.04 6.38 6.27
CA THR A 181 31.75 6.66 5.60
C THR A 181 31.66 5.93 4.25
N ARG A 182 32.76 5.82 3.51
CA ARG A 182 32.80 5.06 2.26
C ARG A 182 32.59 3.56 2.48
N TRP A 183 33.21 2.99 3.51
CA TRP A 183 32.98 1.58 3.89
C TRP A 183 31.55 1.32 4.34
N ALA A 184 30.93 2.27 5.06
CA ALA A 184 29.54 2.17 5.47
C ALA A 184 28.58 2.16 4.27
N TRP A 185 28.81 3.03 3.28
CA TRP A 185 28.08 3.01 2.01
C TRP A 185 28.28 1.71 1.23
N ALA A 186 29.51 1.18 1.19
CA ALA A 186 29.80 -0.10 0.56
C ALA A 186 29.06 -1.26 1.26
N ALA A 187 29.08 -1.30 2.60
CA ALA A 187 28.36 -2.29 3.39
C ALA A 187 26.85 -2.20 3.20
N LEU A 188 26.30 -0.97 3.13
CA LEU A 188 24.89 -0.72 2.89
C LEU A 188 24.47 -1.20 1.49
N ALA A 189 25.25 -0.88 0.47
CA ALA A 189 25.00 -1.25 -0.92
C ALA A 189 25.24 -2.75 -1.21
N PHE A 190 26.00 -3.44 -0.36
CA PHE A 190 26.32 -4.85 -0.53
C PHE A 190 25.08 -5.76 -0.51
N GLY A 191 24.11 -5.48 0.37
CA GLY A 191 22.89 -6.29 0.47
C GLY A 191 22.06 -6.32 -0.83
N PRO A 192 21.60 -5.16 -1.34
CA PRO A 192 20.88 -5.09 -2.60
C PRO A 192 21.68 -5.62 -3.77
N ALA A 193 22.98 -5.28 -3.84
CA ALA A 193 23.85 -5.75 -4.92
C ALA A 193 23.99 -7.28 -4.92
N TYR A 194 24.15 -7.90 -3.76
CA TYR A 194 24.24 -9.36 -3.64
C TYR A 194 22.94 -10.04 -4.11
N LEU A 195 21.78 -9.53 -3.70
CA LEU A 195 20.49 -10.06 -4.13
C LEU A 195 20.30 -9.97 -5.65
N LEU A 196 20.68 -8.83 -6.24
CA LEU A 196 20.63 -8.65 -7.70
C LEU A 196 21.56 -9.64 -8.42
N VAL A 197 22.81 -9.78 -7.96
CA VAL A 197 23.77 -10.73 -8.55
C VAL A 197 23.27 -12.18 -8.43
N SER A 198 22.73 -12.56 -7.27
CA SER A 198 22.17 -13.90 -7.06
C SER A 198 21.01 -14.19 -8.01
N LEU A 199 20.17 -13.18 -8.27
CA LEU A 199 19.05 -13.28 -9.20
C LEU A 199 19.54 -13.43 -10.65
N PHE A 200 20.49 -12.61 -11.09
CA PHE A 200 21.05 -12.68 -12.45
C PHE A 200 21.78 -13.99 -12.74
N LEU A 201 22.46 -14.57 -11.74
CA LEU A 201 23.20 -15.83 -11.88
C LEU A 201 22.33 -17.07 -11.61
N GLY A 202 21.07 -16.90 -11.19
CA GLY A 202 20.16 -18.01 -10.87
C GLY A 202 20.63 -18.85 -9.68
N TRP A 203 21.46 -18.29 -8.81
CA TRP A 203 21.97 -19.00 -7.64
C TRP A 203 20.92 -18.97 -6.54
N THR A 204 20.60 -20.13 -5.98
CA THR A 204 19.92 -20.17 -4.69
C THR A 204 20.88 -19.57 -3.68
N ALA A 205 20.53 -18.40 -3.15
CA ALA A 205 21.36 -17.73 -2.16
C ALA A 205 21.59 -18.72 -1.01
N ASN A 206 22.83 -19.19 -0.87
CA ASN A 206 23.20 -20.07 0.23
C ASN A 206 22.80 -19.36 1.53
N GLY A 207 22.10 -20.02 2.45
CA GLY A 207 21.43 -19.35 3.58
C GLY A 207 22.35 -18.40 4.37
N VAL A 208 23.64 -18.75 4.47
CA VAL A 208 24.69 -17.92 5.07
C VAL A 208 24.95 -16.62 4.30
N LEU A 209 25.02 -16.65 2.98
CA LEU A 209 25.26 -15.47 2.16
C LEU A 209 24.03 -14.54 2.12
N GLY A 210 22.82 -15.10 2.08
CA GLY A 210 21.59 -14.33 2.24
C GLY A 210 21.54 -13.62 3.60
N PHE A 211 21.92 -14.32 4.68
CA PHE A 211 22.06 -13.73 6.01
C PHE A 211 23.11 -12.61 6.04
N LEU A 212 24.29 -12.81 5.45
CA LEU A 212 25.35 -11.79 5.37
C LEU A 212 24.92 -10.55 4.58
N ALA A 213 24.15 -10.72 3.50
CA ALA A 213 23.62 -9.62 2.71
C ALA A 213 22.70 -8.72 3.55
N VAL A 214 21.77 -9.33 4.29
CA VAL A 214 20.85 -8.61 5.19
C VAL A 214 21.61 -7.97 6.35
N ALA A 215 22.49 -8.73 7.01
CA ALA A 215 23.29 -8.24 8.13
C ALA A 215 24.20 -7.07 7.73
N SER A 216 24.78 -7.08 6.53
CA SER A 216 25.61 -5.99 6.00
C SER A 216 24.78 -4.73 5.73
N SER A 217 23.58 -4.86 5.15
CA SER A 217 22.73 -3.68 4.92
C SER A 217 22.30 -3.03 6.24
N ILE A 218 21.87 -3.83 7.21
CA ILE A 218 21.47 -3.31 8.53
C ILE A 218 22.68 -2.71 9.25
N GLY A 219 23.84 -3.38 9.23
CA GLY A 219 25.07 -2.89 9.83
C GLY A 219 25.55 -1.57 9.20
N GLY A 220 25.51 -1.46 7.87
CA GLY A 220 25.87 -0.23 7.14
C GLY A 220 24.95 0.93 7.47
N GLY A 221 23.63 0.69 7.48
CA GLY A 221 22.63 1.70 7.85
C GLY A 221 22.76 2.17 9.30
N ALA A 222 22.85 1.23 10.24
CA ALA A 222 23.02 1.54 11.67
C ALA A 222 24.30 2.33 11.94
N PHE A 223 25.41 1.98 11.27
CA PHE A 223 26.68 2.71 11.40
C PHE A 223 26.59 4.15 10.88
N LEU A 224 25.87 4.40 9.78
CA LEU A 224 25.66 5.75 9.25
C LEU A 224 24.82 6.60 10.21
N ILE A 225 23.74 6.04 10.77
CA ILE A 225 22.87 6.74 11.72
C ILE A 225 23.64 7.09 12.99
N ALA A 226 24.37 6.13 13.56
CA ALA A 226 25.19 6.36 14.75
C ALA A 226 26.29 7.42 14.55
N ARG A 227 26.66 7.70 13.29
CA ARG A 227 27.66 8.70 12.94
C ARG A 227 27.06 10.03 12.49
N MET A 228 25.74 10.15 12.34
CA MET A 228 25.14 11.46 12.09
C MET A 228 25.47 12.34 13.29
N PRO A 229 26.21 13.45 13.10
CA PRO A 229 26.48 14.35 14.21
C PRO A 229 25.16 14.90 14.72
N ASP A 230 25.00 14.94 16.05
CA ASP A 230 23.87 15.60 16.67
C ASP A 230 23.86 17.05 16.15
N ARG A 231 22.79 17.37 15.43
CA ARG A 231 22.59 18.73 14.91
C ARG A 231 22.44 19.63 16.14
N PRO A 232 23.08 20.81 16.19
CA PRO A 232 22.76 21.76 17.25
C PRO A 232 21.25 22.02 17.26
N ALA A 233 20.67 22.10 18.46
CA ALA A 233 19.25 22.36 18.64
C ALA A 233 18.86 23.63 17.85
N LEU A 234 17.63 23.65 17.32
CA LEU A 234 17.10 24.72 16.46
C LEU A 234 17.27 26.13 17.08
N GLU A 235 17.40 26.19 18.39
CA GLU A 235 17.56 27.36 19.25
C GLU A 235 18.95 28.04 19.17
N ASP A 236 19.98 27.41 18.59
CA ASP A 236 21.34 27.99 18.45
C ASP A 236 21.69 28.36 16.99
N ARG A 237 20.70 28.29 16.09
CA ARG A 237 20.84 28.76 14.71
C ARG A 237 20.24 30.16 14.67
N GLY A 238 21.09 31.19 14.66
CA GLY A 238 20.68 32.59 14.47
C GLY A 238 20.03 32.80 13.10
N ASP A 239 18.78 32.35 12.98
CA ASP A 239 17.90 32.52 11.82
C ASP A 239 17.27 33.91 11.88
N ASP A 240 18.11 34.94 11.73
CA ASP A 240 17.67 36.30 11.41
C ASP A 240 17.34 36.39 9.90
N GLY A 241 16.56 35.44 9.41
CA GLY A 241 16.20 35.28 7.99
C GLY A 241 14.98 36.12 7.54
N ALA A 242 14.41 36.94 8.42
CA ALA A 242 13.31 37.84 8.05
C ALA A 242 13.52 39.22 8.68
N VAL A 243 13.94 40.19 7.86
CA VAL A 243 13.75 41.61 8.16
C VAL A 243 12.40 42.03 7.58
N LEU A 244 11.54 42.58 8.44
CA LEU A 244 10.24 43.17 8.07
C LEU A 244 10.43 44.50 7.34
#